data_AF-A0A950T186-F1
#
_entry.id   AF-A0A950T186-F1
#
_cell.length_a   1.000
_cell.length_b   1.000
_cell.length_c   1.000
_cell.angle_alpha   90.00
_cell.angle_beta   90.00
_cell.angle_gamma   90.00
#
_symmetry.space_group_name_H-M   'P 1'
#
loop_
_entity.id
_entity.type
_entity.pdbx_description
1 polymer ?
#
loop_
_entity_poly.entity_id
_entity_poly.type
_entity_poly.pdbx_seq_one_letter_code
_entity_poly.pdbx_strand_id
1 'polypeptide(L)'
;MPSIGAGPGGRAAYLQRARFLAIAEFGPRSLIYHEGRAYRVYRAKLPPGVRSDDGGKIATATFFVCADCGAAHQGDEPEHCHACGAAMAGTHPIRNVLRIDNVETLPAERITANDEERQHQGFDIQTVFAWPLRDGALDVSSAVAGDVDSPILSLDYAS
;
A
#
# COMPACT_ATOMS: atom_id res chain seq x y z
N MET A 1 -4.92 9.80 -27.57
CA MET A 1 -5.09 11.02 -28.40
C MET A 1 -6.51 11.04 -28.97
N PRO A 2 -7.23 12.18 -29.06
CA PRO A 2 -7.46 13.21 -28.04
C PRO A 2 -8.98 13.47 -27.79
N SER A 3 -9.35 14.05 -26.64
CA SER A 3 -10.40 15.10 -26.56
C SER A 3 -10.37 15.80 -25.19
N ILE A 4 -10.65 17.10 -25.24
CA ILE A 4 -10.50 18.13 -24.21
C ILE A 4 -11.92 18.52 -23.73
N GLY A 5 -12.10 18.89 -22.46
CA GLY A 5 -13.34 19.53 -22.00
C GLY A 5 -13.29 20.03 -20.56
N ALA A 6 -12.97 21.32 -20.40
CA ALA A 6 -13.11 22.07 -19.15
C ALA A 6 -14.51 22.72 -19.09
N GLY A 7 -15.31 22.39 -18.07
CA GLY A 7 -16.68 22.86 -17.82
C GLY A 7 -17.45 21.84 -16.95
N PRO A 8 -18.46 22.24 -16.15
CA PRO A 8 -19.04 21.39 -15.11
C PRO A 8 -19.81 20.23 -15.74
N GLY A 9 -19.16 19.06 -15.80
CA GLY A 9 -19.57 17.93 -16.65
C GLY A 9 -18.42 17.29 -17.42
N GLY A 10 -17.18 17.82 -17.30
CA GLY A 10 -15.98 17.23 -17.88
C GLY A 10 -15.77 15.78 -17.42
N ARG A 11 -15.60 14.87 -18.39
CA ARG A 11 -15.28 13.46 -18.15
C ARG A 11 -14.11 13.37 -17.17
N ALA A 12 -14.32 12.68 -16.06
CA ALA A 12 -13.24 12.37 -15.12
C ALA A 12 -12.11 11.67 -15.89
N ALA A 13 -10.93 12.30 -15.93
CA ALA A 13 -9.73 11.71 -16.51
C ALA A 13 -9.17 10.69 -15.52
N TYR A 14 -8.92 9.46 -16.00
CA TYR A 14 -8.32 8.41 -15.18
C TYR A 14 -6.80 8.46 -15.32
N LEU A 15 -6.11 8.59 -14.20
CA LEU A 15 -4.66 8.68 -14.16
C LEU A 15 -4.08 7.38 -13.59
N GLN A 16 -3.41 6.61 -14.44
CA GLN A 16 -2.67 5.43 -13.98
C GLN A 16 -1.28 5.84 -13.50
N ARG A 17 -0.91 5.38 -12.30
CA ARG A 17 0.41 5.54 -11.69
C ARG A 17 0.95 4.18 -11.28
N ALA A 18 2.26 4.00 -11.35
CA ALA A 18 2.89 2.82 -10.78
C ALA A 18 2.65 2.78 -9.26
N ARG A 19 2.41 1.59 -8.71
CA ARG A 19 1.95 1.44 -7.31
C ARG A 19 2.91 2.03 -6.29
N PHE A 20 4.22 1.88 -6.49
CA PHE A 20 5.22 2.40 -5.56
C PHE A 20 5.22 3.93 -5.47
N LEU A 21 4.99 4.63 -6.58
CA LEU A 21 4.90 6.10 -6.61
C LEU A 21 3.52 6.56 -6.09
N ALA A 22 2.48 5.80 -6.43
CA ALA A 22 1.11 6.03 -5.99
C ALA A 22 0.93 5.99 -4.46
N ILE A 23 1.70 5.20 -3.71
CA ILE A 23 1.57 5.13 -2.25
C ILE A 23 1.92 6.48 -1.58
N ALA A 24 2.94 7.18 -2.09
CA ALA A 24 3.28 8.51 -1.62
C ALA A 24 2.30 9.58 -2.13
N GLU A 25 1.86 9.46 -3.39
CA GLU A 25 1.00 10.47 -4.04
C GLU A 25 -0.49 10.36 -3.71
N PHE A 26 -0.99 9.19 -3.32
CA PHE A 26 -2.43 8.92 -3.13
C PHE A 26 -2.84 8.92 -1.65
N GLY A 27 -1.92 9.31 -0.76
CA GLY A 27 -2.23 9.52 0.64
C GLY A 27 -3.35 10.55 0.85
N PRO A 28 -4.06 10.50 2.00
CA PRO A 28 -5.12 11.45 2.30
C PRO A 28 -4.59 12.88 2.25
N ARG A 29 -5.25 13.76 1.49
CA ARG A 29 -4.86 15.17 1.29
C ARG A 29 -3.55 15.37 0.51
N SER A 30 -2.94 14.31 -0.04
CA SER A 30 -1.82 14.44 -0.97
C SER A 30 -2.19 15.29 -2.18
N LEU A 31 -1.18 15.98 -2.70
CA LEU A 31 -1.29 16.80 -3.90
C LEU A 31 -0.64 16.08 -5.08
N ILE A 32 -1.39 15.97 -6.17
CA ILE A 32 -0.99 15.29 -7.39
C ILE A 32 -0.88 16.34 -8.50
N TYR A 33 0.30 16.46 -9.10
CA TYR A 33 0.54 17.31 -10.26
C TYR A 33 0.33 16.53 -11.57
N HIS A 34 -0.52 17.04 -12.45
CA HIS A 34 -0.78 16.44 -13.76
C HIS A 34 -1.16 17.51 -14.79
N GLU A 35 -0.52 17.49 -15.95
CA GLU A 35 -0.78 18.42 -17.07
C GLU A 35 -0.75 19.90 -16.66
N GLY A 36 0.21 20.28 -15.81
CA GLY A 36 0.38 21.66 -15.34
C GLY A 36 -0.69 22.14 -14.36
N ARG A 37 -1.52 21.23 -13.85
CA ARG A 37 -2.53 21.50 -12.83
C ARG A 37 -2.30 20.64 -11.60
N ALA A 38 -2.68 21.15 -10.44
CA ALA A 38 -2.59 20.44 -9.18
C ALA A 38 -3.98 19.94 -8.75
N TYR A 39 -4.01 18.73 -8.21
CA TYR A 39 -5.22 18.06 -7.78
C TYR A 39 -5.02 17.51 -6.37
N ARG A 40 -5.95 17.78 -5.46
CA ARG A 40 -5.88 17.32 -4.06
C ARG A 40 -6.75 16.08 -3.88
N VAL A 41 -6.17 15.04 -3.28
CA VAL A 41 -6.90 13.83 -2.86
C VAL A 41 -7.88 14.20 -1.75
N TYR A 42 -9.16 13.92 -1.96
CA TYR A 42 -10.21 14.24 -0.98
C TYR A 42 -11.05 13.02 -0.58
N ARG A 43 -11.01 11.93 -1.37
CA ARG A 43 -11.77 10.71 -1.09
C ARG A 43 -11.01 9.46 -1.52
N ALA A 44 -10.98 8.44 -0.67
CA ALA A 44 -10.58 7.08 -1.05
C ALA A 44 -11.82 6.27 -1.45
N LYS A 45 -11.74 5.55 -2.57
CA LYS A 45 -12.76 4.58 -2.98
C LYS A 45 -12.48 3.25 -2.31
N LEU A 46 -13.49 2.76 -1.61
CA LEU A 46 -13.44 1.45 -0.97
C LEU A 46 -13.94 0.38 -1.94
N PRO A 47 -13.33 -0.81 -1.93
CA PRO A 47 -13.84 -1.91 -2.73
C PRO A 47 -15.29 -2.27 -2.33
N PRO A 48 -16.12 -2.74 -3.27
CA PRO A 48 -17.44 -3.28 -2.96
C PRO A 48 -17.30 -4.49 -2.03
N GLY A 49 -18.22 -4.64 -1.06
CA GLY A 49 -18.17 -5.71 -0.06
C GLY A 49 -17.41 -5.36 1.24
N VAL A 50 -16.76 -4.21 1.30
CA VAL A 50 -16.15 -3.72 2.56
C VAL A 50 -17.20 -3.21 3.55
N ARG A 51 -18.41 -2.84 3.10
CA ARG A 51 -19.48 -2.48 4.04
C ARG A 51 -20.17 -3.75 4.53
N SER A 52 -20.13 -4.01 5.83
CA SER A 52 -20.90 -5.10 6.44
C SER A 52 -22.40 -4.83 6.29
N ASP A 53 -23.18 -5.89 6.10
CA ASP A 53 -24.66 -5.83 6.02
C ASP A 53 -25.29 -5.23 7.29
N ASP A 54 -24.63 -5.34 8.44
CA ASP A 54 -25.13 -4.90 9.76
C ASP A 54 -24.86 -3.42 10.08
N GLY A 55 -25.23 -2.51 9.19
CA GLY A 55 -25.42 -1.10 9.58
C GLY A 55 -24.18 -0.20 9.49
N GLY A 56 -23.35 -0.37 8.46
CA GLY A 56 -22.42 0.69 8.02
C GLY A 56 -21.01 0.64 8.60
N LYS A 57 -20.62 -0.45 9.25
CA LYS A 57 -19.21 -0.69 9.61
C LYS A 57 -18.41 -1.15 8.38
N ILE A 58 -17.20 -0.60 8.26
CA ILE A 58 -16.22 -0.93 7.22
C ILE A 58 -15.43 -2.14 7.72
N ALA A 59 -15.37 -3.20 6.92
CA ALA A 59 -14.54 -4.37 7.14
C ALA A 59 -13.08 -3.96 7.04
N THR A 60 -12.41 -3.96 8.18
CA THR A 60 -10.98 -3.66 8.28
C THR A 60 -10.20 -4.93 8.55
N ALA A 61 -8.97 -4.97 8.06
CA ALA A 61 -8.03 -6.04 8.38
C ALA A 61 -7.14 -5.64 9.57
N THR A 62 -6.55 -6.67 10.17
CA THR A 62 -5.42 -6.55 11.10
C THR A 62 -4.20 -7.15 10.44
N PHE A 63 -3.06 -6.45 10.56
CA PHE A 63 -1.78 -6.90 10.07
C PHE A 63 -0.75 -6.98 11.21
N PHE A 64 0.18 -7.92 11.10
CA PHE A 64 1.38 -8.00 11.92
C PHE A 64 2.58 -7.97 11.00
N VAL A 65 3.65 -7.26 11.39
CA VAL A 65 4.88 -7.15 10.60
C VAL A 65 6.03 -7.67 11.44
N CYS A 66 6.73 -8.67 10.91
CA CYS A 66 7.90 -9.25 11.55
C CYS A 66 9.02 -8.19 11.65
N ALA A 67 9.53 -7.95 12.86
CA ALA A 67 10.60 -6.98 13.09
C ALA A 67 11.96 -7.44 12.52
N ASP A 68 12.17 -8.75 12.36
CA ASP A 68 13.46 -9.31 11.92
C ASP A 68 13.63 -9.31 10.40
N CYS A 69 12.55 -9.57 9.65
CA CYS A 69 12.62 -9.69 8.19
C CYS A 69 11.65 -8.78 7.41
N GLY A 70 10.67 -8.14 8.07
CA GLY A 70 9.69 -7.28 7.39
C GLY A 70 8.52 -8.02 6.71
N ALA A 71 8.40 -9.33 6.93
CA ALA A 71 7.27 -10.10 6.42
C ALA A 71 5.95 -9.71 7.11
N ALA A 72 4.90 -9.53 6.33
CA ALA A 72 3.56 -9.16 6.75
C ALA A 72 2.65 -10.38 6.88
N HIS A 73 1.81 -10.36 7.90
CA HIS A 73 0.85 -11.38 8.23
C HIS A 73 -0.52 -10.73 8.38
N GLN A 74 -1.54 -11.29 7.73
CA GLN A 74 -2.91 -10.78 7.79
C GLN A 74 -3.80 -11.75 8.58
N GLY A 75 -4.65 -11.21 9.46
CA GLY A 75 -5.65 -11.99 10.19
C GLY A 75 -5.31 -12.13 11.67
N ASP A 76 -5.33 -13.37 12.15
CA ASP A 76 -5.05 -13.71 13.54
C ASP A 76 -3.58 -13.51 13.89
N GLU A 77 -3.29 -13.39 15.19
CA GLU A 77 -1.92 -13.19 15.69
C GLU A 77 -1.06 -14.41 15.36
N PRO A 78 -0.01 -14.26 14.52
CA PRO A 78 0.86 -15.36 14.19
C PRO A 78 1.78 -15.67 15.39
N GLU A 79 2.02 -16.94 15.66
CA GLU A 79 3.03 -17.35 16.67
C GLU A 79 4.45 -17.13 16.11
N HIS A 80 4.69 -17.56 14.87
CA HIS A 80 5.99 -17.46 14.18
C HIS A 80 5.86 -16.79 12.80
N CYS A 81 6.94 -16.15 12.36
CA CYS A 81 7.05 -15.56 11.04
C CYS A 81 7.09 -16.64 9.95
N HIS A 82 6.32 -16.44 8.87
CA HIS A 82 6.24 -17.39 7.76
C HIS A 82 7.47 -17.37 6.85
N ALA A 83 8.26 -16.29 6.91
CA ALA A 83 9.44 -16.11 6.09
C ALA A 83 10.73 -16.54 6.81
N CYS A 84 11.00 -16.01 8.00
CA CYS A 84 12.26 -16.29 8.74
C CYS A 84 12.10 -17.24 9.93
N GLY A 85 10.87 -17.62 10.29
CA GLY A 85 10.61 -18.49 11.45
C GLY A 85 10.78 -17.84 12.82
N ALA A 86 11.10 -16.54 12.90
CA ALA A 86 11.26 -15.84 14.17
C ALA A 86 9.95 -15.80 14.97
N ALA A 87 10.07 -15.78 16.30
CA ALA A 87 8.93 -15.65 17.19
C ALA A 87 8.29 -14.27 17.04
N MET A 88 6.97 -14.22 16.89
CA MET A 88 6.20 -12.99 16.70
C MET A 88 5.68 -12.39 18.00
N ALA A 89 5.99 -13.03 19.14
CA ALA A 89 5.59 -12.57 20.47
C ALA A 89 6.02 -11.11 20.70
N GLY A 90 5.07 -10.26 21.11
CA GLY A 90 5.31 -8.84 21.35
C GLY A 90 5.23 -7.94 20.09
N THR A 91 4.94 -8.50 18.92
CA THR A 91 4.66 -7.70 17.72
C THR A 91 3.36 -6.93 17.88
N HIS A 92 3.38 -5.63 17.61
CA HIS A 92 2.19 -4.79 17.73
C HIS A 92 1.32 -4.92 16.47
N PRO A 93 0.01 -5.19 16.61
CA PRO A 93 -0.88 -5.27 15.47
C PRO A 93 -1.17 -3.89 14.87
N ILE A 94 -1.07 -3.81 13.55
CA ILE A 94 -1.60 -2.70 12.76
C ILE A 94 -3.10 -2.98 12.53
N ARG A 95 -3.95 -2.28 13.28
CA ARG A 95 -5.41 -2.45 13.26
C ARG A 95 -6.06 -1.46 12.31
N ASN A 96 -7.33 -1.70 11.97
CA ASN A 96 -8.15 -0.83 11.13
C ASN A 96 -7.56 -0.60 9.73
N VAL A 97 -6.85 -1.60 9.19
CA VAL A 97 -6.21 -1.52 7.88
C VAL A 97 -7.25 -1.66 6.79
N LEU A 98 -7.16 -0.79 5.78
CA LEU A 98 -8.08 -0.74 4.68
C LEU A 98 -7.33 -0.66 3.35
N ARG A 99 -7.69 -1.53 2.41
CA ARG A 99 -7.11 -1.49 1.07
C ARG A 99 -7.74 -0.35 0.27
N ILE A 100 -6.91 0.60 -0.14
CA ILE A 100 -7.30 1.68 -1.04
C ILE A 100 -6.99 1.23 -2.46
N ASP A 101 -8.03 1.03 -3.28
CA ASP A 101 -7.87 0.64 -4.68
C ASP A 101 -7.75 1.88 -5.59
N ASN A 102 -8.57 2.91 -5.32
CA ASN A 102 -8.60 4.14 -6.09
C ASN A 102 -8.84 5.35 -5.18
N VAL A 103 -8.39 6.53 -5.61
CA VAL A 103 -8.69 7.82 -4.97
C VAL A 103 -9.38 8.76 -5.94
N GLU A 104 -10.12 9.71 -5.41
CA GLU A 104 -10.67 10.83 -6.15
C GLU A 104 -10.01 12.12 -5.72
N THR A 105 -9.86 13.00 -6.70
CA THR A 105 -9.22 14.29 -6.54
C THR A 105 -10.14 15.42 -6.98
N LEU A 106 -9.90 16.60 -6.41
CA LEU A 106 -10.50 17.85 -6.86
C LEU A 106 -9.37 18.79 -7.30
N PRO A 107 -9.60 19.67 -8.30
CA PRO A 107 -8.65 20.72 -8.64
C PRO A 107 -8.31 21.54 -7.40
N ALA A 108 -7.02 21.75 -7.16
CA ALA A 108 -6.54 22.64 -6.12
C ALA A 108 -6.13 23.98 -6.76
N GLU A 109 -6.70 25.09 -6.30
CA GLU A 109 -6.23 26.41 -6.70
C GLU A 109 -4.92 26.78 -5.99
N ARG A 110 -4.20 27.71 -6.63
CA ARG A 110 -2.95 28.38 -6.25
C ARG A 110 -2.38 27.96 -4.89
N ILE A 111 -1.42 27.05 -4.94
CA ILE A 111 -0.70 26.55 -3.77
C ILE A 111 0.27 27.64 -3.33
N THR A 112 0.13 28.12 -2.10
CA THR A 112 1.14 29.02 -1.52
C THR A 112 2.31 28.19 -1.03
N ALA A 113 3.54 28.71 -1.01
CA ALA A 113 4.70 27.99 -0.46
C ALA A 113 4.45 27.51 1.00
N ASN A 114 3.56 28.21 1.72
CA ASN A 114 3.12 27.85 3.06
C ASN A 114 2.21 26.60 3.08
N ASP A 115 1.46 26.34 2.00
CA ASP A 115 0.70 25.11 1.82
C ASP A 115 1.58 23.91 1.49
N GLU A 116 2.75 24.10 0.87
CA GLU A 116 3.75 23.04 0.64
C GLU A 116 4.42 22.63 1.97
N GLU A 117 4.91 23.60 2.76
CA GLU A 117 5.56 23.35 4.05
C GLU A 117 4.60 22.67 5.06
N ARG A 118 3.33 23.09 5.09
CA ARG A 118 2.30 22.54 5.99
C ARG A 118 1.73 21.19 5.52
N GLN A 119 1.98 20.81 4.27
CA GLN A 119 1.59 19.51 3.70
C GLN A 119 2.60 18.39 4.00
N HIS A 120 3.75 18.70 4.59
CA HIS A 120 4.65 17.71 5.19
C HIS A 120 4.07 17.06 6.47
N GLN A 121 2.75 16.98 6.63
CA GLN A 121 2.14 15.90 7.43
C GLN A 121 2.30 14.60 6.63
N GLY A 122 3.55 14.13 6.56
CA GLY A 122 3.90 12.90 5.87
C GLY A 122 3.18 11.71 6.50
N PHE A 123 2.72 10.80 5.67
CA PHE A 123 2.40 9.44 6.10
C PHE A 123 3.71 8.70 6.27
N ASP A 124 3.80 7.83 7.28
CA ASP A 124 4.86 6.85 7.32
C ASP A 124 4.58 5.80 6.24
N ILE A 125 5.58 5.54 5.41
CA ILE A 125 5.49 4.56 4.32
C ILE A 125 6.38 3.39 4.71
N GLN A 126 5.74 2.28 5.04
CA GLN A 126 6.41 1.03 5.30
C GLN A 126 6.18 0.05 4.15
N THR A 127 7.27 -0.43 3.56
CA THR A 127 7.24 -1.51 2.56
C THR A 127 7.39 -2.84 3.28
N VAL A 128 6.43 -3.73 3.09
CA VAL A 128 6.41 -5.09 3.66
C VAL A 128 6.06 -6.09 2.55
N PHE A 129 6.33 -7.38 2.78
CA PHE A 129 6.03 -8.43 1.81
C PHE A 129 5.33 -9.62 2.48
N ALA A 130 4.64 -10.44 1.71
CA ALA A 130 4.16 -11.74 2.16
C ALA A 130 4.38 -12.76 1.05
N TRP A 131 4.77 -13.98 1.41
CA TRP A 131 4.92 -15.04 0.43
C TRP A 131 3.56 -15.49 -0.10
N PRO A 132 3.43 -15.71 -1.42
CA PRO A 132 2.20 -16.24 -1.99
C PRO A 132 1.96 -17.68 -1.50
N LEU A 133 0.69 -18.00 -1.22
CA LEU A 133 0.27 -19.38 -0.97
C LEU A 133 -0.32 -19.97 -2.25
N ARG A 134 0.19 -21.12 -2.68
CA ARG A 134 -0.36 -21.93 -3.78
C ARG A 134 -0.60 -23.36 -3.27
N ASP A 135 -1.80 -23.87 -3.48
CA ASP A 135 -2.21 -25.22 -3.05
C ASP A 135 -1.92 -25.53 -1.56
N GLY A 136 -1.99 -24.50 -0.70
CA GLY A 136 -1.76 -24.62 0.74
C GLY A 136 -0.29 -24.58 1.17
N ALA A 137 0.66 -24.45 0.24
CA ALA A 137 2.07 -24.27 0.51
C ALA A 137 2.56 -22.87 0.11
N LEU A 138 3.63 -22.40 0.74
CA LEU A 138 4.31 -21.19 0.30
C LEU A 138 4.98 -21.45 -1.05
N ASP A 139 4.66 -20.63 -2.05
CA ASP A 139 5.31 -20.68 -3.35
C ASP A 139 6.60 -19.84 -3.31
N VAL A 140 7.64 -20.46 -2.75
CA VAL A 140 8.96 -19.86 -2.56
C VAL A 140 10.02 -20.85 -3.05
N SER A 141 10.89 -20.36 -3.92
CA SER A 141 12.09 -21.04 -4.38
C SER A 141 13.31 -20.46 -3.67
N SER A 142 14.05 -21.32 -2.97
CA SER A 142 15.29 -20.95 -2.28
C SER A 142 16.51 -21.38 -3.08
N ALA A 143 17.50 -20.51 -3.16
CA ALA A 143 18.81 -20.80 -3.73
C ALA A 143 19.90 -20.39 -2.73
N VAL A 144 21.00 -21.14 -2.69
CA VAL A 144 22.17 -20.78 -1.91
C VAL A 144 23.34 -20.63 -2.88
N ALA A 145 23.89 -19.43 -2.96
CA ALA A 145 25.15 -19.17 -3.64
C ALA A 145 26.29 -19.32 -2.63
N GLY A 146 27.31 -20.07 -2.99
CA GLY A 146 28.47 -20.34 -2.15
C GLY A 146 29.72 -20.57 -2.98
N ASP A 147 30.87 -20.53 -2.30
CA ASP A 147 32.11 -21.08 -2.82
C ASP A 147 32.22 -22.58 -2.45
N VAL A 148 33.26 -23.27 -2.91
CA VAL A 148 33.49 -24.71 -2.71
C VAL A 148 33.33 -25.13 -1.24
N ASP A 149 33.72 -24.28 -0.30
CA ASP A 149 33.77 -24.61 1.13
C ASP A 149 32.75 -23.86 1.99
N SER A 150 32.01 -22.89 1.46
CA SER A 150 31.07 -22.11 2.31
C SER A 150 29.92 -21.42 1.56
N PRO A 151 28.71 -21.40 2.15
CA PRO A 151 27.60 -20.59 1.65
C PRO A 151 27.91 -19.11 1.86
N ILE A 152 27.70 -18.31 0.81
CA ILE A 152 27.93 -16.86 0.79
C ILE A 152 26.60 -16.10 0.91
N LEU A 153 25.55 -16.59 0.24
CA LEU A 153 24.26 -15.91 0.14
C LEU A 153 23.13 -16.93 0.05
N SER A 154 22.05 -16.71 0.79
CA SER A 154 20.77 -17.37 0.58
C SER A 154 19.82 -16.38 -0.10
N LEU A 155 19.10 -16.86 -1.11
CA LEU A 155 18.17 -16.09 -1.91
C LEU A 155 16.82 -16.81 -1.94
N ASP A 156 15.77 -16.14 -1.49
CA ASP A 156 14.40 -16.63 -1.59
C ASP A 156 13.63 -15.80 -2.62
N TYR A 157 12.95 -16.49 -3.54
CA TYR A 157 12.18 -15.87 -4.61
C TYR A 157 10.81 -16.53 -4.77
N ALA A 158 9.77 -15.72 -4.93
CA ALA A 158 8.40 -16.17 -5.15
C ALA A 158 7.88 -15.68 -6.51
N SER A 159 7.09 -16.51 -7.20
CA SER A 159 6.51 -16.22 -8.52
C SER A 159 4.99 -16.10 -8.52
#